data_AF-A0A8J1XYS9-F1
#
_entry.id   AF-A0A8J1XYS9-F1
#
_cell.length_a   1.000
_cell.length_b   1.000
_cell.length_c   1.000
_cell.angle_alpha   90.00
_cell.angle_beta   90.00
_cell.angle_gamma   90.00
#
_symmetry.space_group_name_H-M   'P 1'
#
loop_
_entity.id
_entity.type
_entity.pdbx_description
1 polymer ?
#
loop_
_entity_poly.entity_id
_entity_poly.type
_entity_poly.pdbx_seq_one_letter_code
_entity_poly.pdbx_strand_id
1 'polypeptide(L)'
;MGAEKSNLANSFFFNYLLSASASAVAESATYPLDITKTRLQAQGEHDGSSKTPKQKIGMFRTAFGIAKNEGVFKLWQGLPPALLRQIVYSGSRMVFYEAIREHGLKRKEDGSFPLWKAAVGGGVAGALGQFLASPTDLVKIQMQMEGRRR
;
A
#
# COMPACT_ATOMS: atom_id res chain seq x y z
N MET A 1 -27.86 -22.87 -10.17
CA MET A 1 -27.69 -21.59 -9.45
C MET A 1 -26.21 -21.24 -9.18
N GLY A 2 -25.29 -21.60 -10.10
CA GLY A 2 -23.82 -21.41 -9.94
C GLY A 2 -23.16 -20.55 -11.03
N ALA A 3 -23.84 -20.28 -12.14
CA ALA A 3 -23.32 -19.53 -13.28
C ALA A 3 -23.50 -17.99 -13.16
N GLU A 4 -24.36 -17.54 -12.24
CA GLU A 4 -24.58 -16.11 -12.02
C GLU A 4 -23.53 -15.50 -11.08
N LYS A 5 -23.08 -16.29 -10.08
CA LYS A 5 -21.99 -15.90 -9.16
C LYS A 5 -20.63 -15.82 -9.86
N SER A 6 -20.40 -16.61 -10.91
CA SER A 6 -19.18 -16.53 -11.73
C SER A 6 -19.13 -15.28 -12.61
N ASN A 7 -20.28 -14.70 -12.99
CA ASN A 7 -20.31 -13.46 -13.76
C ASN A 7 -20.01 -12.22 -12.90
N LEU A 8 -20.43 -12.23 -11.62
CA LEU A 8 -20.09 -11.16 -10.68
C LEU A 8 -18.60 -11.17 -10.29
N ALA A 9 -18.04 -12.36 -10.09
CA ALA A 9 -16.62 -12.58 -9.79
C ALA A 9 -15.67 -12.32 -10.99
N ASN A 10 -16.21 -12.24 -12.21
CA ASN A 10 -15.45 -11.93 -13.43
C ASN A 10 -15.50 -10.45 -13.82
N SER A 11 -16.20 -9.60 -13.07
CA SER A 11 -16.18 -8.17 -13.36
C SER A 11 -14.91 -7.55 -12.81
N PHE A 12 -14.04 -7.03 -13.68
CA PHE A 12 -12.83 -6.28 -13.31
C PHE A 12 -13.10 -5.24 -12.20
N PHE A 13 -14.29 -4.62 -12.22
CA PHE A 13 -14.71 -3.65 -11.22
C PHE A 13 -14.98 -4.28 -9.84
N PHE A 14 -15.58 -5.48 -9.80
CA PHE A 14 -15.85 -6.19 -8.55
C PHE A 14 -14.54 -6.68 -7.91
N ASN A 15 -13.62 -7.25 -8.70
CA ASN A 15 -12.29 -7.65 -8.22
C ASN A 15 -11.47 -6.45 -7.76
N TYR A 16 -11.59 -5.31 -8.45
CA TYR A 16 -10.99 -4.06 -8.02
C TYR A 16 -11.50 -3.62 -6.64
N LEU A 17 -12.83 -3.57 -6.44
CA LEU A 17 -13.43 -3.15 -5.16
C LEU A 17 -13.10 -4.09 -4.01
N LEU A 18 -13.11 -5.41 -4.26
CA LEU A 18 -12.70 -6.41 -3.27
C LEU A 18 -11.22 -6.25 -2.89
N SER A 19 -10.34 -6.09 -3.87
CA SER A 19 -8.91 -5.88 -3.61
C SER A 19 -8.66 -4.58 -2.86
N ALA A 20 -9.34 -3.50 -3.25
CA ALA A 20 -9.23 -2.19 -2.62
C ALA A 20 -9.70 -2.20 -1.16
N SER A 21 -10.87 -2.78 -0.88
CA SER A 21 -11.42 -2.90 0.48
C SER A 21 -10.57 -3.79 1.38
N ALA A 22 -10.14 -4.96 0.89
CA ALA A 22 -9.23 -5.84 1.62
C ALA A 22 -7.90 -5.14 1.95
N SER A 23 -7.35 -4.40 0.99
CA SER A 23 -6.10 -3.65 1.20
C SER A 23 -6.27 -2.48 2.16
N ALA A 24 -7.43 -1.82 2.16
CA ALA A 24 -7.74 -0.74 3.09
C ALA A 24 -7.83 -1.23 4.54
N VAL A 25 -8.46 -2.39 4.77
CA VAL A 25 -8.53 -3.02 6.09
C VAL A 25 -7.14 -3.44 6.56
N ALA A 26 -6.36 -4.08 5.68
CA ALA A 26 -4.99 -4.47 5.98
C ALA A 26 -4.12 -3.27 6.36
N GLU A 27 -4.14 -2.20 5.55
CA GLU A 27 -3.40 -0.96 5.81
C GLU A 27 -3.84 -0.35 7.15
N SER A 28 -5.13 -0.31 7.45
CA SER A 28 -5.64 0.26 8.70
C SER A 28 -5.15 -0.49 9.94
N ALA A 29 -5.03 -1.83 9.84
CA ALA A 29 -4.52 -2.68 10.90
C ALA A 29 -2.99 -2.54 11.06
N THR A 30 -2.26 -2.35 9.96
CA THR A 30 -0.78 -2.21 9.98
C THR A 30 -0.31 -0.77 10.18
N TYR A 31 -1.20 0.22 10.03
CA TYR A 31 -0.87 1.64 10.07
C TYR A 31 -0.09 2.09 11.32
N PRO A 32 -0.39 1.60 12.54
CA PRO A 32 0.40 1.95 13.72
C PRO A 32 1.88 1.56 13.62
N LEU A 33 2.17 0.45 12.94
CA LEU A 33 3.54 0.00 12.68
C LEU A 33 4.22 0.91 11.65
N ASP A 34 3.51 1.32 10.61
CA ASP A 34 4.03 2.22 9.57
C ASP A 34 4.36 3.61 10.12
N ILE A 35 3.51 4.16 11.00
CA ILE A 35 3.78 5.41 11.70
C ILE A 35 4.99 5.29 12.63
N THR A 36 5.10 4.18 13.35
CA THR A 36 6.26 3.94 14.22
C THR A 36 7.54 3.84 13.40
N LYS A 37 7.51 3.14 12.27
CA LYS A 37 8.65 2.97 11.36
C LYS A 37 9.08 4.29 10.72
N THR A 38 8.14 5.08 10.18
CA THR A 38 8.44 6.38 9.57
C THR A 38 9.04 7.36 10.58
N ARG A 39 8.57 7.36 11.83
CA ARG A 39 9.18 8.17 12.90
C ARG A 39 10.57 7.71 13.30
N LEU A 40 10.81 6.40 13.40
CA LEU A 40 12.16 5.88 13.65
C LEU A 40 13.13 6.25 12.53
N GLN A 41 12.68 6.16 11.27
CA GLN A 41 13.49 6.55 10.11
C GLN A 41 13.79 8.05 10.12
N ALA A 42 12.79 8.89 10.41
CA ALA A 42 12.98 10.33 10.55
C ALA A 42 13.92 10.72 11.72
N GLN A 43 13.91 9.95 12.82
CA GLN A 43 14.87 10.12 13.92
C GLN A 43 16.30 9.77 13.46
N GLY A 44 16.46 8.69 12.71
CA GLY A 44 17.76 8.27 12.16
C GLY A 44 18.35 9.27 11.16
N GLU A 45 17.52 9.97 10.39
CA GLU A 45 17.97 11.04 9.46
C GLU A 45 18.45 12.29 10.21
N HIS A 46 17.82 12.65 11.34
CA HIS A 46 18.20 13.80 12.16
C HIS A 46 19.47 13.57 13.00
N ASP A 47 19.77 12.32 13.36
CA ASP A 47 20.98 11.96 14.12
C ASP A 47 22.28 12.19 13.31
N GLY A 48 22.20 12.31 11.98
CA GLY A 48 23.35 12.72 11.15
C GLY A 48 23.75 14.20 11.31
N SER A 49 22.90 15.04 11.91
CA SER A 49 23.08 16.50 11.97
C SER A 49 23.25 17.06 13.40
N SER A 50 22.90 16.30 14.45
CA SER A 50 23.03 16.74 15.84
C SER A 50 24.27 16.15 16.55
N LYS A 51 25.08 17.01 17.18
CA LYS A 51 26.29 16.66 17.95
C LYS A 51 26.02 15.93 19.29
N THR A 52 24.76 15.62 19.62
CA THR A 52 24.37 14.92 20.84
C THR A 52 23.80 13.55 20.49
N PRO A 53 24.33 12.44 21.06
CA PRO A 53 23.84 11.11 20.76
C PRO A 53 22.45 10.94 21.37
N LYS A 54 21.39 11.09 20.57
CA LYS A 54 20.07 10.66 20.99
C LYS A 54 20.05 9.15 21.06
N GLN A 55 19.58 8.61 22.19
CA GLN A 55 19.41 7.17 22.37
C GLN A 55 18.53 6.64 21.24
N LYS A 56 19.01 5.65 20.48
CA LYS A 56 18.18 4.92 19.51
C LYS A 56 17.04 4.25 20.27
N ILE A 57 15.87 4.87 20.23
CA ILE A 57 14.68 4.36 20.90
C ILE A 57 14.16 3.19 20.06
N GLY A 58 14.02 2.01 20.66
CA GLY A 58 13.50 0.83 19.97
C GLY A 58 12.04 1.01 19.50
N MET A 59 11.59 0.21 18.53
CA MET A 59 10.28 0.36 17.89
C MET A 59 9.10 0.38 18.88
N PHE A 60 9.11 -0.50 19.87
CA PHE A 60 8.09 -0.54 20.92
C PHE A 60 8.08 0.71 21.81
N ARG A 61 9.26 1.25 22.14
CA ARG A 61 9.36 2.48 22.94
C ARG A 61 8.90 3.70 22.15
N THR A 62 9.16 3.75 20.84
CA THR A 62 8.66 4.81 19.96
C THR A 62 7.14 4.73 19.82
N ALA A 63 6.58 3.54 19.58
CA ALA A 63 5.13 3.35 19.53
C ALA A 63 4.44 3.75 20.85
N PHE A 64 4.99 3.29 21.98
CA PHE A 64 4.47 3.63 23.31
C PHE A 64 4.62 5.12 23.61
N GLY A 65 5.72 5.75 23.20
CA GLY A 65 5.96 7.18 23.33
C GLY A 65 4.93 8.02 22.57
N ILE A 66 4.57 7.62 21.35
CA ILE A 66 3.52 8.28 20.55
C ILE A 66 2.17 8.16 21.27
N ALA A 67 1.80 6.94 21.66
CA ALA A 67 0.53 6.67 22.33
C ALA A 67 0.38 7.45 23.65
N LYS A 68 1.47 7.53 24.45
CA LYS A 68 1.49 8.20 25.75
C LYS A 68 1.56 9.72 25.64
N ASN A 69 2.38 10.25 24.74
CA ASN A 69 2.68 11.69 24.70
C ASN A 69 1.75 12.47 23.78
N GLU A 70 1.24 11.83 22.71
CA GLU A 70 0.42 12.51 21.70
C GLU A 70 -1.00 11.93 21.60
N GLY A 71 -1.22 10.75 22.19
CA GLY A 71 -2.49 10.05 22.24
C GLY A 71 -2.57 8.86 21.27
N VAL A 72 -3.38 7.87 21.62
CA VAL A 72 -3.53 6.62 20.87
C VAL A 72 -3.99 6.85 19.42
N PHE A 73 -4.87 7.82 19.18
CA PHE A 73 -5.36 8.15 17.84
C PHE A 73 -4.28 8.71 16.89
N LYS A 74 -3.16 9.21 17.43
CA LYS A 74 -2.04 9.69 16.62
C LYS A 74 -1.32 8.58 15.86
N LEU A 75 -1.49 7.32 16.30
CA LEU A 75 -1.02 6.16 15.55
C LEU A 75 -1.75 5.97 14.21
N TRP A 76 -2.92 6.60 14.01
CA TRP A 76 -3.68 6.62 12.75
C TRP A 76 -3.64 7.96 12.02
N GLN A 77 -2.79 8.89 12.46
CA GLN A 77 -2.67 10.20 11.82
C GLN A 77 -2.09 10.06 10.40
N GLY A 78 -2.88 10.44 9.39
CA GLY A 78 -2.49 10.31 7.97
C GLY A 78 -3.05 9.06 7.27
N LEU A 79 -3.94 8.32 7.93
CA LEU A 79 -4.60 7.15 7.35
C LEU A 79 -5.35 7.47 6.03
N PRO A 80 -6.13 8.57 5.89
CA PRO A 80 -6.86 8.84 4.65
C PRO A 80 -5.99 8.90 3.37
N PRO A 81 -4.87 9.66 3.32
CA PRO A 81 -3.99 9.63 2.15
C PRO A 81 -3.28 8.29 1.95
N ALA A 82 -3.09 7.48 2.99
CA ALA A 82 -2.56 6.13 2.84
C ALA A 82 -3.56 5.17 2.19
N LEU A 83 -4.82 5.21 2.62
CA LEU A 83 -5.91 4.44 2.05
C LEU A 83 -6.16 4.79 0.58
N LEU A 84 -6.18 6.08 0.23
CA LEU A 84 -6.34 6.52 -1.16
C LEU A 84 -5.24 5.96 -2.08
N ARG A 85 -3.98 6.01 -1.64
CA ARG A 85 -2.87 5.38 -2.38
C ARG A 85 -3.11 3.89 -2.56
N GLN A 86 -3.51 3.21 -1.50
CA GLN A 86 -3.66 1.76 -1.51
C GLN A 86 -4.81 1.30 -2.40
N ILE A 87 -5.92 2.04 -2.43
CA ILE A 87 -7.06 1.77 -3.32
C ILE A 87 -6.63 1.86 -4.78
N VAL A 88 -5.95 2.95 -5.15
CA VAL A 88 -5.50 3.15 -6.53
C VAL A 88 -4.42 2.15 -6.92
N TYR A 89 -3.42 1.94 -6.07
CA TYR A 89 -2.32 1.02 -6.35
C TYR A 89 -2.77 -0.44 -6.42
N SER A 90 -3.45 -0.93 -5.37
CA SER A 90 -3.87 -2.33 -5.27
C SER A 90 -4.87 -2.69 -6.36
N GLY A 91 -5.86 -1.84 -6.59
CA GLY A 91 -6.87 -2.08 -7.61
C GLY A 91 -6.29 -2.04 -9.03
N SER A 92 -5.44 -1.07 -9.36
CA SER A 92 -4.79 -1.00 -10.68
C SER A 92 -3.88 -2.19 -10.92
N ARG A 93 -3.08 -2.58 -9.92
CA ARG A 93 -2.21 -3.75 -9.99
C ARG A 93 -3.01 -5.03 -10.26
N MET A 94 -4.15 -5.22 -9.61
CA MET A 94 -4.99 -6.40 -9.82
C MET A 94 -5.52 -6.47 -11.26
N VAL A 95 -6.07 -5.35 -11.77
CA VAL A 95 -6.60 -5.26 -13.14
C VAL A 95 -5.50 -5.52 -14.18
N PHE A 96 -4.31 -4.92 -14.01
CA PHE A 96 -3.19 -5.16 -14.93
C PHE A 96 -2.64 -6.58 -14.84
N TYR A 97 -2.57 -7.14 -13.63
CA TYR A 97 -2.11 -8.51 -13.45
C TYR A 97 -3.06 -9.52 -14.11
N GLU A 98 -4.36 -9.34 -13.97
CA GLU A 98 -5.38 -10.13 -14.66
C GLU A 98 -5.25 -10.00 -16.18
N ALA A 99 -5.12 -8.77 -16.70
CA ALA A 99 -4.96 -8.52 -18.14
C ALA A 99 -3.70 -9.19 -18.73
N ILE A 100 -2.55 -9.08 -18.04
CA ILE A 100 -1.29 -9.72 -18.45
C ILE A 100 -1.40 -11.25 -18.37
N ARG A 101 -2.07 -11.76 -17.35
CA ARG A 101 -2.29 -13.20 -17.19
C ARG A 101 -3.20 -13.77 -18.27
N GLU A 102 -4.22 -13.03 -18.68
CA GLU A 102 -5.19 -13.48 -19.68
C GLU A 102 -4.64 -13.38 -21.12
N HIS A 103 -3.98 -12.27 -21.46
CA HIS A 103 -3.51 -11.99 -22.82
C HIS A 103 -2.06 -12.41 -23.08
N GLY A 104 -1.18 -12.30 -22.08
CA GLY A 104 0.26 -12.52 -22.25
C GLY A 104 0.74 -13.91 -21.82
N LEU A 105 0.13 -14.48 -20.79
CA LEU A 105 0.49 -15.78 -20.24
C LEU A 105 -0.62 -16.79 -20.55
N LYS A 106 -0.69 -17.28 -21.80
CA LYS A 106 -1.64 -18.36 -22.17
C LYS A 106 -1.62 -19.45 -21.12
N ARG A 107 -2.75 -19.60 -20.41
CA ARG A 107 -2.97 -20.58 -19.34
C ARG A 107 -2.67 -21.97 -19.90
N LYS A 108 -1.60 -22.63 -19.42
CA LYS A 108 -1.46 -24.07 -19.62
C LYS A 108 -2.62 -24.75 -18.88
N GLU A 109 -3.14 -25.84 -19.45
CA GLU A 109 -4.30 -26.59 -18.92
C GLU A 109 -4.16 -27.01 -17.44
N ASP A 110 -2.95 -27.05 -16.91
CA ASP A 110 -2.62 -27.45 -15.52
C ASP A 110 -2.76 -26.32 -14.48
N GLY A 111 -3.22 -25.12 -14.87
CA GLY A 111 -3.45 -24.00 -13.96
C GLY A 111 -2.19 -23.36 -13.33
N SER A 112 -1.02 -23.95 -13.55
CA SER A 112 0.28 -23.51 -13.02
C SER A 112 1.12 -22.81 -14.10
N PHE A 113 1.77 -21.71 -13.70
CA PHE A 113 2.82 -21.04 -14.49
C PHE A 113 4.15 -21.21 -13.76
N PRO A 114 5.28 -21.38 -14.47
CA PRO A 114 6.59 -21.38 -13.83
C PRO A 114 6.83 -20.03 -13.13
N LEU A 115 7.38 -20.09 -11.91
CA LEU A 115 7.55 -18.93 -11.00
C LEU A 115 8.15 -17.70 -11.68
N TRP A 116 9.12 -17.89 -12.58
CA TRP A 116 9.75 -16.78 -13.30
C TRP A 116 8.77 -16.01 -14.21
N LYS A 117 7.81 -16.69 -14.85
CA LYS A 117 6.78 -16.02 -15.68
C LYS A 117 5.80 -15.22 -14.83
N ALA A 118 5.43 -15.77 -13.66
CA ALA A 118 4.60 -15.06 -12.69
C ALA A 118 5.33 -13.84 -12.12
N ALA A 119 6.64 -13.96 -11.87
CA ALA A 119 7.48 -12.86 -11.39
C ALA A 119 7.61 -11.73 -12.43
N VAL A 120 7.89 -12.07 -13.69
CA VAL A 120 7.95 -11.07 -14.78
C VAL A 120 6.58 -10.43 -15.03
N GLY A 121 5.51 -11.23 -15.10
CA GLY A 121 4.15 -10.72 -15.30
C GLY A 121 3.69 -9.83 -14.14
N GLY A 122 4.00 -10.20 -12.91
CA GLY A 122 3.75 -9.36 -11.73
C GLY A 122 4.58 -8.09 -11.70
N GLY A 123 5.83 -8.15 -12.16
CA GLY A 123 6.71 -6.98 -12.29
C GLY A 123 6.20 -5.97 -13.32
N VAL A 124 5.82 -6.43 -14.51
CA VAL A 124 5.26 -5.57 -15.57
C VAL A 124 3.89 -4.99 -15.17
N ALA A 125 3.02 -5.80 -14.56
CA ALA A 125 1.75 -5.33 -14.00
C ALA A 125 1.96 -4.24 -12.93
N GLY A 126 2.96 -4.44 -12.07
CA GLY A 126 3.35 -3.47 -11.05
C GLY A 126 3.84 -2.15 -11.66
N ALA A 127 4.66 -2.21 -12.71
CA ALA A 127 5.18 -1.02 -13.39
C ALA A 127 4.07 -0.22 -14.10
N LEU A 128 3.17 -0.90 -14.82
CA LEU A 128 2.02 -0.26 -15.47
C LEU A 128 1.01 0.29 -14.44
N GLY A 129 0.79 -0.45 -13.35
CA GLY A 129 0.00 0.01 -12.20
C GLY A 129 0.59 1.29 -11.59
N GLN A 130 1.91 1.34 -11.42
CA GLN A 130 2.60 2.50 -10.87
C GLN A 130 2.53 3.72 -11.81
N PHE A 131 2.59 3.50 -13.13
CA PHE A 131 2.45 4.56 -14.12
C PHE A 131 1.06 5.23 -14.04
N LEU A 132 -0.02 4.44 -13.90
CA LEU A 132 -1.36 4.99 -13.67
C LEU A 132 -1.57 5.54 -12.26
N ALA A 133 -0.87 5.00 -11.25
CA ALA A 133 -0.95 5.51 -9.88
C ALA A 133 -0.15 6.81 -9.67
N SER A 134 0.80 7.12 -10.56
CA SER A 134 1.64 8.32 -10.51
C SER A 134 0.86 9.64 -10.38
N PRO A 135 -0.24 9.90 -11.11
CA PRO A 135 -1.08 11.09 -10.88
C PRO A 135 -1.75 11.11 -9.51
N THR A 136 -2.15 9.96 -8.97
CA THR A 136 -2.71 9.86 -7.61
C THR A 136 -1.65 10.07 -6.53
N ASP A 137 -0.44 9.58 -6.76
CA ASP A 137 0.70 9.83 -5.86
C ASP A 137 1.00 11.33 -5.78
N LEU A 138 0.87 12.07 -6.89
CA LEU A 138 0.99 13.54 -6.89
C LEU A 138 -0.11 14.23 -6.06
N VAL A 139 -1.37 13.80 -6.16
CA VAL A 139 -2.47 14.33 -5.34
C VAL A 139 -2.24 14.05 -3.85
N LYS A 140 -1.75 12.85 -3.52
CA LYS A 140 -1.39 12.49 -2.15
C LYS A 140 -0.28 13.39 -1.61
N ILE A 141 0.77 13.62 -2.40
CA ILE A 141 1.90 14.48 -2.01
C ILE A 141 1.41 15.90 -1.75
N GLN A 142 0.50 16.43 -2.59
CA GLN A 142 -0.12 17.73 -2.35
C GLN A 142 -0.90 17.76 -1.03
N MET A 143 -1.77 16.78 -0.77
CA MET A 143 -2.53 16.72 0.48
C MET A 143 -1.64 16.57 1.73
N GLN A 144 -0.55 15.81 1.64
CA GLN A 144 0.38 15.64 2.76
C GLN A 144 1.26 16.87 3.01
N MET A 145 1.57 17.65 1.96
CA MET A 145 2.29 18.91 2.06
C MET A 145 1.42 20.02 2.66
N GLU A 146 0.13 20.08 2.29
CA GLU A 146 -0.84 21.05 2.81
C GLU A 146 -1.01 20.93 4.34
N GLY A 147 -0.99 19.70 4.87
CA GLY A 147 -1.10 19.44 6.31
C GLY A 147 0.13 19.84 7.13
N ARG A 148 1.29 20.08 6.49
CA ARG A 148 2.53 20.54 7.16
C ARG A 148 2.65 22.07 7.17
N ARG A 149 1.71 22.80 6.53
CA ARG A 149 1.74 24.26 6.36
C ARG A 149 0.84 25.04 7.33
N ARG A 150 0.30 24.39 8.36
CA ARG A 150 -0.45 25.03 9.45
C ARG A 150 0.23 24.81 10.79
#